data_AF-A0A7Y2DGE7-F1
#
_entry.id   AF-A0A7Y2DGE7-F1
#
_cell.length_a   1.000
_cell.length_b   1.000
_cell.length_c   1.000
_cell.angle_alpha   90.00
_cell.angle_beta   90.00
_cell.angle_gamma   90.00
#
_symmetry.space_group_name_H-M   'P 1'
#
loop_
_entity.id
_entity.type
_entity.pdbx_description
1 polymer ?
#
loop_
_entity_poly.entity_id
_entity_poly.type
_entity_poly.pdbx_seq_one_letter_code
_entity_poly.pdbx_strand_id
1 'polypeptide(L)'
;MKFLSEYRDADLAKKYLDEIHSTVTQPWNIMEVCGGQTHGLVKNGIMDLLPKKVQMIHGPGCPVCVTPLHLIDKAIHLAEDKNVILSSFGDMLRVPGSKKSLLQAKAAGADVRILYSPLEAVQIASDNPDKEVVFFAVGFETTAPANALSIDKAHDLGLTNYSILASQVLVPPAMEAVIEDVESKIDAFLAAGHVCTIMGMDEYYPLVANYKIPIVVTGFEPVDLLQGILLAVQQLEKGESVLQNQYSRVVKPEGNPKAQELIHKIFRITDREWR
;
A
#
# COMPACT_ATOMS: atom_id res chain seq x y z
N MET A 1 -11.36 -2.19 21.23
CA MET A 1 -10.19 -2.94 20.73
C MET A 1 -9.29 -3.29 21.89
N LYS A 2 -9.13 -4.57 22.21
CA LYS A 2 -8.57 -5.07 23.49
C LYS A 2 -7.03 -4.96 23.62
N PHE A 3 -6.33 -4.37 22.64
CA PHE A 3 -4.86 -4.38 22.56
C PHE A 3 -4.20 -3.03 22.20
N LEU A 4 -4.97 -1.95 22.03
CA LEU A 4 -4.42 -0.63 21.63
C LEU A 4 -3.46 -0.03 22.66
N SER A 5 -3.62 -0.38 23.95
CA SER A 5 -2.76 0.10 25.03
C SER A 5 -1.43 -0.64 25.10
N GLU A 6 -1.39 -1.94 24.82
CA GLU A 6 -0.16 -2.76 24.90
C GLU A 6 0.82 -2.46 23.77
N TYR A 7 0.34 -2.18 22.55
CA TYR A 7 1.23 -1.83 21.42
C TYR A 7 1.64 -0.35 21.37
N ARG A 8 1.18 0.41 22.37
CA ARG A 8 1.65 1.77 22.69
C ARG A 8 2.32 1.82 24.06
N ASP A 9 2.68 0.65 24.60
CA ASP A 9 3.40 0.53 25.86
C ASP A 9 4.81 1.10 25.70
N ALA A 10 5.06 2.20 26.43
CA ALA A 10 6.34 2.89 26.40
C ALA A 10 7.48 2.06 27.00
N ASP A 11 7.20 1.23 28.00
CA ASP A 11 8.21 0.37 28.63
C ASP A 11 8.63 -0.75 27.67
N LEU A 12 7.67 -1.33 26.93
CA LEU A 12 7.96 -2.34 25.93
C LEU A 12 8.70 -1.74 24.72
N ALA A 13 8.28 -0.57 24.25
CA ALA A 13 8.99 0.16 23.19
C ALA A 13 10.44 0.45 23.59
N LYS A 14 10.67 0.91 24.83
CA LYS A 14 12.01 1.16 25.37
C LYS A 14 12.86 -0.11 25.40
N LYS A 15 12.30 -1.25 25.84
CA LYS A 15 13.01 -2.54 25.84
C LYS A 15 13.48 -2.94 24.45
N TYR A 16 12.63 -2.84 23.44
CA TYR A 16 13.03 -3.15 22.07
C TYR A 16 14.09 -2.19 21.55
N LEU A 17 14.00 -0.91 21.90
CA LEU A 17 15.02 0.05 21.54
C LEU A 17 16.37 -0.29 22.17
N ASP A 18 16.41 -0.54 23.48
CA ASP A 18 17.62 -0.94 24.21
C ASP A 18 18.24 -2.22 23.58
N GLU A 19 17.40 -3.19 23.19
CA GLU A 19 17.84 -4.41 22.51
C GLU A 19 18.42 -4.13 21.12
N ILE A 20 17.78 -3.28 20.31
CA ILE A 20 18.31 -2.85 19.01
C ILE A 20 19.69 -2.18 19.21
N HIS A 21 19.82 -1.26 20.17
CA HIS A 21 21.11 -0.61 20.48
C HIS A 21 22.20 -1.60 20.86
N SER A 22 21.86 -2.66 21.60
CA SER A 22 22.82 -3.69 21.98
C SER A 22 23.18 -4.66 20.85
N THR A 23 22.28 -4.83 19.87
CA THR A 23 22.42 -5.83 18.80
C THR A 23 23.18 -5.29 17.60
N VAL A 24 23.03 -4.00 17.27
CA VAL A 24 23.62 -3.40 16.05
C VAL A 24 25.14 -3.24 16.18
N THR A 25 25.89 -4.01 15.40
CA THR A 25 27.35 -3.95 15.35
C THR A 25 27.86 -3.14 14.16
N GLN A 26 27.11 -3.10 13.05
CA GLN A 26 27.49 -2.43 11.80
C GLN A 26 26.33 -1.66 11.14
N PRO A 27 26.60 -0.83 10.12
CA PRO A 27 25.53 -0.08 9.43
C PRO A 27 24.56 -1.01 8.67
N TRP A 28 23.27 -0.69 8.74
CA TRP A 28 22.18 -1.43 8.09
C TRP A 28 21.15 -0.48 7.48
N ASN A 29 20.66 -0.84 6.30
CA ASN A 29 19.63 -0.12 5.56
C ASN A 29 18.35 -0.96 5.52
N ILE A 30 17.30 -0.49 6.20
CA ILE A 30 16.04 -1.20 6.30
C ILE A 30 14.97 -0.38 5.60
N MET A 31 14.33 -0.95 4.56
CA MET A 31 13.28 -0.28 3.82
C MET A 31 11.89 -0.72 4.31
N GLU A 32 11.01 0.22 4.61
CA GLU A 32 9.56 -0.07 4.70
C GLU A 32 8.88 0.23 3.35
N VAL A 33 7.83 -0.54 3.04
CA VAL A 33 7.07 -0.42 1.78
C VAL A 33 5.60 -0.14 2.03
N CYS A 34 5.30 0.72 3.01
CA CYS A 34 3.94 1.11 3.34
C CYS A 34 3.86 2.52 3.94
N GLY A 35 3.09 3.41 3.32
CA GLY A 35 2.87 4.77 3.84
C GLY A 35 2.33 4.82 5.29
N GLY A 36 1.61 3.78 5.73
CA GLY A 36 1.19 3.66 7.13
C GLY A 36 2.35 3.41 8.09
N GLN A 37 3.33 2.61 7.67
CA GLN A 37 4.56 2.35 8.43
C GLN A 37 5.45 3.60 8.41
N THR A 38 5.63 4.26 7.25
CA THR A 38 6.26 5.58 7.14
C THR A 38 5.67 6.55 8.16
N HIS A 39 4.34 6.68 8.17
CA HIS A 39 3.63 7.57 9.08
C HIS A 39 3.86 7.19 10.54
N GLY A 40 3.82 5.90 10.87
CA GLY A 40 4.10 5.39 12.21
C GLY A 40 5.52 5.70 12.68
N LEU A 41 6.52 5.51 11.82
CA LEU A 41 7.92 5.83 12.12
C LEU A 41 8.13 7.33 12.38
N VAL A 42 7.61 8.18 11.48
CA VAL A 42 7.77 9.64 11.55
C VAL A 42 6.99 10.22 12.74
N LYS A 43 5.71 9.88 12.87
CA LYS A 43 4.84 10.45 13.91
C LYS A 43 5.34 10.19 15.33
N ASN A 44 5.95 9.03 15.55
CA ASN A 44 6.45 8.62 16.85
C ASN A 44 7.94 8.89 17.04
N GLY A 45 8.62 9.52 16.07
CA GLY A 45 10.05 9.83 16.16
C GLY A 45 10.96 8.61 16.29
N ILE A 46 10.51 7.43 15.82
CA ILE A 46 11.26 6.18 16.00
C ILE A 46 12.64 6.26 15.35
N MET A 47 12.72 6.91 14.17
CA MET A 47 13.97 7.04 13.42
C MET A 47 15.05 7.79 14.20
N ASP A 48 14.68 8.81 14.99
CA ASP A 48 15.63 9.59 15.79
C ASP A 48 16.12 8.82 17.03
N LEU A 49 15.38 7.79 17.44
CA LEU A 49 15.68 6.95 18.60
C LEU A 49 16.58 5.75 18.26
N LEU A 50 16.59 5.32 17.00
CA LEU A 50 17.41 4.19 16.53
C LEU A 50 18.91 4.51 16.61
N PRO A 51 19.79 3.49 16.71
CA PRO A 51 21.23 3.70 16.56
C PRO A 51 21.53 4.37 15.21
N LYS A 52 22.48 5.30 15.17
CA LYS A 52 22.91 5.98 13.91
C LYS A 52 23.36 5.04 12.78
N LYS A 53 23.63 3.79 13.12
CA LYS A 53 24.00 2.73 12.18
C LYS A 53 22.78 2.12 11.46
N VAL A 54 21.58 2.25 11.99
CA VAL A 54 20.35 1.75 11.36
C VAL A 54 19.67 2.90 10.62
N GLN A 55 19.73 2.85 9.29
CA GLN A 55 19.05 3.80 8.42
C GLN A 55 17.72 3.21 7.97
N MET A 56 16.63 3.92 8.24
CA MET A 56 15.33 3.61 7.65
C MET A 56 15.22 4.25 6.26
N ILE A 57 14.77 3.49 5.28
CA ILE A 57 14.50 3.95 3.91
C ILE A 57 12.99 3.87 3.65
N HIS A 58 12.43 4.91 3.05
CA HIS A 58 11.03 4.96 2.66
C HIS A 58 10.88 4.46 1.23
N GLY A 59 10.31 3.27 1.09
CA GLY A 59 10.05 2.65 -0.20
C GLY A 59 8.80 3.20 -0.90
N PRO A 60 8.44 2.65 -2.07
CA PRO A 60 7.30 3.08 -2.86
C PRO A 60 5.95 2.60 -2.27
N GLY A 61 5.68 2.92 -1.00
CA GLY A 61 4.52 2.47 -0.23
C GLY A 61 3.26 3.36 -0.34
N CYS A 62 3.18 4.23 -1.35
CA CYS A 62 2.07 5.15 -1.57
C CYS A 62 1.45 4.93 -2.97
N PRO A 63 0.28 4.28 -3.09
CA PRO A 63 -0.27 3.93 -4.40
C PRO A 63 -0.67 5.16 -5.23
N VAL A 64 -1.09 6.23 -4.55
CA VAL A 64 -1.42 7.52 -5.18
C VAL A 64 -0.17 8.19 -5.76
N CYS A 65 0.97 8.07 -5.09
CA CYS A 65 2.22 8.70 -5.48
C CYS A 65 2.83 8.02 -6.72
N VAL A 66 2.71 6.69 -6.80
CA VAL A 66 3.25 5.88 -7.89
C VAL A 66 2.30 5.76 -9.09
N THR A 67 1.11 6.37 -9.01
CA THR A 67 0.12 6.36 -10.09
C THR A 67 0.69 7.02 -11.35
N PRO A 68 0.71 6.32 -12.51
CA PRO A 68 1.23 6.86 -13.76
C PRO A 68 0.59 8.17 -14.18
N LEU A 69 1.42 9.10 -14.65
CA LEU A 69 0.99 10.41 -15.11
C LEU A 69 -0.11 10.30 -16.19
N HIS A 70 0.05 9.35 -17.12
CA HIS A 70 -0.88 9.15 -18.22
C HIS A 70 -2.28 8.68 -17.76
N LEU A 71 -2.40 8.02 -16.60
CA LEU A 71 -3.69 7.63 -16.03
C LEU A 71 -4.40 8.81 -15.37
N ILE A 72 -3.63 9.70 -14.72
CA ILE A 72 -4.17 10.95 -14.17
C ILE A 72 -4.71 11.82 -15.31
N ASP A 73 -3.94 11.96 -16.39
CA ASP A 73 -4.35 12.71 -17.58
C ASP A 73 -5.59 12.10 -18.25
N LYS A 74 -5.67 10.76 -18.30
CA LYS A 74 -6.87 10.06 -18.79
C LYS A 74 -8.08 10.33 -17.91
N ALA A 75 -7.93 10.32 -16.58
CA ALA A 75 -9.01 10.65 -15.66
C ALA A 75 -9.51 12.09 -15.87
N ILE A 76 -8.59 13.05 -16.05
CA ILE A 76 -8.93 14.45 -16.34
C ILE A 76 -9.67 14.57 -17.67
N HIS A 77 -9.19 13.91 -18.72
CA HIS A 77 -9.86 13.88 -20.03
C HIS A 77 -11.29 13.32 -19.94
N LEU A 78 -11.49 12.24 -19.18
CA LEU A 78 -12.83 11.70 -18.94
C LEU A 78 -13.74 12.73 -18.26
N ALA A 79 -13.25 13.38 -17.20
CA ALA A 79 -14.05 14.34 -16.42
C ALA A 79 -14.46 15.59 -17.24
N GLU A 80 -13.59 16.07 -18.13
CA GLU A 80 -13.82 17.33 -18.86
C GLU A 80 -14.49 17.12 -20.22
N ASP A 81 -14.09 16.09 -20.96
CA ASP A 81 -14.44 15.98 -22.38
C ASP A 81 -15.51 14.92 -22.67
N LYS A 82 -15.84 14.05 -21.70
CA LYS A 82 -16.76 12.92 -21.90
C LYS A 82 -18.10 13.05 -21.18
N ASN A 83 -18.36 14.18 -20.50
CA ASN A 83 -19.61 14.42 -19.77
C ASN A 83 -19.99 13.28 -18.81
N VAL A 84 -18.99 12.72 -18.12
CA VAL A 84 -19.17 11.65 -17.13
C VAL A 84 -19.17 12.21 -15.72
N ILE A 85 -19.72 11.46 -14.76
CA ILE A 85 -19.44 11.68 -13.35
C ILE A 85 -18.16 10.93 -13.02
N LEU A 86 -17.05 11.64 -12.84
CA LEU A 86 -15.80 11.02 -12.41
C LEU A 86 -15.75 11.03 -10.88
N SER A 87 -15.32 9.92 -10.28
CA SER A 87 -15.16 9.81 -8.84
C SER A 87 -13.83 9.19 -8.45
N SER A 88 -13.25 9.58 -7.32
CA SER A 88 -12.02 9.00 -6.77
C SER A 88 -11.84 9.37 -5.29
N PHE A 89 -10.78 8.86 -4.66
CA PHE A 89 -10.40 9.24 -3.30
C PHE A 89 -9.86 10.67 -3.24
N GLY A 90 -10.04 11.34 -2.10
CA GLY A 90 -9.79 12.77 -1.97
C GLY A 90 -8.31 13.19 -2.10
N ASP A 91 -7.38 12.28 -1.77
CA ASP A 91 -5.95 12.44 -1.99
C ASP A 91 -5.59 12.39 -3.48
N MET A 92 -6.17 11.44 -4.23
CA MET A 92 -5.97 11.29 -5.67
C MET A 92 -6.38 12.55 -6.45
N LEU A 93 -7.41 13.27 -6.01
CA LEU A 93 -7.85 14.49 -6.70
C LEU A 93 -6.78 15.58 -6.74
N ARG A 94 -5.83 15.57 -5.81
CA ARG A 94 -4.81 16.62 -5.67
C ARG A 94 -3.55 16.35 -6.48
N VAL A 95 -3.34 15.11 -6.92
CA VAL A 95 -2.11 14.76 -7.63
C VAL A 95 -2.09 15.47 -8.98
N PRO A 96 -0.98 16.13 -9.33
CA PRO A 96 -0.86 16.80 -10.61
C PRO A 96 -0.73 15.76 -11.73
N GLY A 97 -1.58 15.90 -12.74
CA GLY A 97 -1.35 15.39 -14.09
C GLY A 97 -0.34 16.27 -14.84
N SER A 98 -0.20 16.09 -16.15
CA SER A 98 0.78 16.82 -16.95
C SER A 98 0.50 18.32 -17.03
N LYS A 99 -0.78 18.72 -16.95
CA LYS A 99 -1.21 20.13 -17.04
C LYS A 99 -1.95 20.64 -15.81
N LYS A 100 -2.73 19.78 -15.16
CA LYS A 100 -3.58 20.13 -14.01
C LYS A 100 -3.93 18.89 -13.20
N SER A 101 -4.58 19.07 -12.06
CA SER A 101 -5.14 17.99 -11.24
C SER A 101 -6.65 17.83 -11.46
N LEU A 102 -7.21 16.71 -11.00
CA LEU A 102 -8.66 16.50 -10.97
C LEU A 102 -9.39 17.53 -10.10
N LEU A 103 -8.75 18.02 -9.04
CA LEU A 103 -9.30 19.10 -8.22
C LEU A 103 -9.42 20.41 -9.02
N GLN A 104 -8.46 20.70 -9.90
CA GLN A 104 -8.53 21.85 -10.81
C GLN A 104 -9.60 21.64 -11.89
N ALA A 105 -9.75 20.43 -12.45
CA ALA A 105 -10.83 20.10 -13.38
C ALA A 105 -12.21 20.29 -12.73
N LYS A 106 -12.37 19.84 -11.47
CA LYS A 106 -13.57 20.10 -10.66
C LYS A 106 -13.86 21.60 -10.53
N ALA A 107 -12.84 22.40 -10.21
CA ALA A 107 -12.98 23.85 -10.08
C ALA A 107 -13.35 24.53 -11.40
N ALA A 108 -12.99 23.92 -12.54
CA ALA A 108 -13.37 24.37 -13.88
C ALA A 108 -14.77 23.91 -14.32
N GLY A 109 -15.51 23.18 -13.48
CA GLY A 109 -16.90 22.78 -13.72
C GLY A 109 -17.11 21.31 -14.08
N ALA A 110 -16.07 20.47 -14.10
CA ALA A 110 -16.23 19.03 -14.29
C ALA A 110 -16.96 18.38 -13.09
N ASP A 111 -17.83 17.40 -13.35
CA ASP A 111 -18.54 16.64 -12.29
C ASP A 111 -17.60 15.59 -11.67
N VAL A 112 -16.72 16.06 -10.79
CA VAL A 112 -15.77 15.23 -10.05
C VAL A 112 -16.23 15.09 -8.60
N ARG A 113 -16.41 13.85 -8.12
CA ARG A 113 -16.90 13.54 -6.77
C ARG A 113 -15.83 12.84 -5.94
N ILE A 114 -15.73 13.24 -4.67
CA ILE A 114 -14.83 12.60 -3.70
C ILE A 114 -15.61 11.49 -3.03
N LEU A 115 -15.02 10.30 -2.95
CA LEU A 115 -15.61 9.15 -2.28
C LEU A 115 -14.76 8.68 -1.10
N TYR A 116 -15.42 8.02 -0.16
CA TYR A 116 -14.75 7.29 0.92
C TYR A 116 -14.82 5.78 0.74
N SER A 117 -15.69 5.30 -0.15
CA SER A 117 -15.84 3.89 -0.49
C SER A 117 -16.13 3.71 -1.98
N PRO A 118 -15.56 2.68 -2.65
CA PRO A 118 -15.92 2.33 -4.04
C PRO A 118 -17.42 2.06 -4.24
N LEU A 119 -18.13 1.60 -3.20
CA LEU A 119 -19.58 1.34 -3.28
C LEU A 119 -20.41 2.63 -3.40
N GLU A 120 -19.89 3.77 -2.97
CA GLU A 120 -20.55 5.07 -3.20
C GLU A 120 -20.60 5.40 -4.70
N ALA A 121 -19.58 4.99 -5.48
CA ALA A 121 -19.59 5.16 -6.93
C ALA A 121 -20.70 4.35 -7.60
N VAL A 122 -20.95 3.13 -7.09
CA VAL A 122 -22.04 2.26 -7.56
C VAL A 122 -23.39 2.90 -7.25
N GLN A 123 -23.56 3.47 -6.06
CA GLN A 123 -24.77 4.19 -5.70
C GLN A 123 -24.98 5.40 -6.61
N ILE A 124 -23.92 6.17 -6.88
CA ILE A 124 -23.99 7.32 -7.80
C ILE A 124 -24.41 6.85 -9.21
N ALA A 125 -23.91 5.72 -9.70
CA ALA A 125 -24.34 5.16 -10.99
C ALA A 125 -25.82 4.77 -10.99
N SER A 126 -26.30 4.12 -9.93
CA SER A 126 -27.71 3.77 -9.75
C SER A 126 -28.62 5.02 -9.73
N ASP A 127 -28.18 6.10 -9.08
CA ASP A 127 -28.96 7.33 -8.93
C ASP A 127 -28.92 8.22 -10.19
N ASN A 128 -28.04 7.92 -11.16
CA ASN A 128 -27.83 8.73 -12.37
C ASN A 128 -27.82 7.83 -13.62
N PRO A 129 -28.93 7.15 -13.97
CA PRO A 129 -28.97 6.17 -15.07
C PRO A 129 -28.65 6.77 -16.45
N ASP A 130 -28.88 8.07 -16.62
CA ASP A 130 -28.63 8.78 -17.88
C ASP A 130 -27.18 9.30 -18.03
N LYS A 131 -26.30 9.01 -17.06
CA LYS A 131 -24.89 9.42 -17.08
C LYS A 131 -23.97 8.24 -16.84
N GLU A 132 -22.87 8.22 -17.59
CA GLU A 132 -21.72 7.37 -17.30
C GLU A 132 -21.06 7.81 -15.99
N VAL A 133 -20.75 6.84 -15.14
CA VAL A 133 -20.05 7.03 -13.87
C VAL A 133 -18.77 6.24 -13.90
N VAL A 134 -17.65 6.96 -13.79
CA VAL A 134 -16.32 6.36 -13.80
C VAL A 134 -15.66 6.55 -12.44
N PHE A 135 -15.29 5.44 -11.80
CA PHE A 135 -14.46 5.46 -10.60
C PHE A 135 -12.99 5.27 -10.97
N PHE A 136 -12.16 6.29 -10.71
CA PHE A 136 -10.72 6.19 -10.83
C PHE A 136 -10.15 5.44 -9.62
N ALA A 137 -9.97 4.13 -9.82
CA ALA A 137 -9.64 3.15 -8.79
C ALA A 137 -8.11 3.02 -8.66
N VAL A 138 -7.56 3.64 -7.62
CA VAL A 138 -6.14 3.62 -7.28
C VAL A 138 -5.93 2.82 -6.01
N GLY A 139 -4.80 2.11 -5.93
CA GLY A 139 -4.40 1.47 -4.68
C GLY A 139 -3.53 0.23 -4.84
N PHE A 140 -3.24 -0.40 -3.71
CA PHE A 140 -2.53 -1.67 -3.64
C PHE A 140 -3.51 -2.82 -3.43
N GLU A 141 -3.01 -3.99 -3.05
CA GLU A 141 -3.81 -5.18 -2.76
C GLU A 141 -4.77 -4.97 -1.59
N THR A 142 -4.52 -3.98 -0.72
CA THR A 142 -5.43 -3.61 0.39
C THR A 142 -6.74 -2.98 -0.07
N THR A 143 -6.72 -2.23 -1.16
CA THR A 143 -7.92 -1.58 -1.74
C THR A 143 -8.56 -2.43 -2.82
N ALA A 144 -7.81 -3.39 -3.38
CA ALA A 144 -8.27 -4.20 -4.49
C ALA A 144 -9.57 -4.97 -4.23
N PRO A 145 -9.82 -5.55 -3.04
CA PRO A 145 -11.08 -6.23 -2.77
C PRO A 145 -12.28 -5.30 -2.84
N ALA A 146 -12.17 -4.08 -2.30
CA ALA A 146 -13.27 -3.12 -2.31
C ALA A 146 -13.56 -2.60 -3.74
N ASN A 147 -12.51 -2.40 -4.52
CA ASN A 147 -12.61 -2.02 -5.93
C ASN A 147 -13.19 -3.15 -6.79
N ALA A 148 -12.84 -4.41 -6.51
CA ALA A 148 -13.44 -5.57 -7.17
C ALA A 148 -14.92 -5.72 -6.79
N LEU A 149 -15.24 -5.52 -5.51
CA LEU A 149 -16.61 -5.59 -5.00
C LEU A 149 -17.52 -4.54 -5.64
N SER A 150 -17.03 -3.35 -5.96
CA SER A 150 -17.85 -2.35 -6.64
C SER A 150 -18.25 -2.78 -8.05
N ILE A 151 -17.36 -3.44 -8.78
CA ILE A 151 -17.65 -4.02 -10.10
C ILE A 151 -18.63 -5.19 -9.97
N ASP A 152 -18.38 -6.12 -9.05
CA ASP A 152 -19.25 -7.26 -8.80
C ASP A 152 -20.67 -6.81 -8.42
N LYS A 153 -20.76 -5.80 -7.54
CA LYS A 153 -22.05 -5.24 -7.11
C LYS A 153 -22.78 -4.51 -8.23
N ALA A 154 -22.06 -3.74 -9.06
CA ALA A 154 -22.66 -3.08 -10.22
C ALA A 154 -23.21 -4.10 -11.22
N HIS A 155 -22.50 -5.22 -11.42
CA HIS A 155 -22.96 -6.32 -12.25
C HIS A 155 -24.24 -6.97 -11.69
N ASP A 156 -24.27 -7.29 -10.39
CA ASP A 156 -25.45 -7.85 -9.72
C ASP A 156 -26.69 -6.95 -9.81
N LEU A 157 -26.48 -5.63 -9.82
CA LEU A 157 -27.54 -4.63 -9.97
C LEU A 157 -27.93 -4.37 -11.43
N GLY A 158 -27.23 -4.97 -12.40
CA GLY A 158 -27.47 -4.75 -13.83
C GLY A 158 -27.12 -3.33 -14.30
N LEU A 159 -26.23 -2.62 -13.60
CA LEU A 159 -25.82 -1.27 -13.97
C LEU A 159 -24.92 -1.31 -15.20
N THR A 160 -25.34 -0.64 -16.27
CA THR A 160 -24.59 -0.56 -17.53
C THR A 160 -23.76 0.71 -17.68
N ASN A 161 -23.94 1.67 -16.77
CA ASN A 161 -23.32 3.00 -16.78
C ASN A 161 -22.20 3.16 -15.73
N TYR A 162 -21.68 2.05 -15.19
CA TYR A 162 -20.61 2.06 -14.20
C TYR A 162 -19.33 1.44 -14.77
N SER A 163 -18.23 2.17 -14.66
CA SER A 163 -16.90 1.72 -15.09
C SER A 163 -15.83 2.08 -14.07
N ILE A 164 -14.72 1.34 -14.06
CA ILE A 164 -13.50 1.74 -13.33
C ILE A 164 -12.38 2.10 -14.29
N LEU A 165 -11.67 3.17 -14.00
CA LEU A 165 -10.33 3.40 -14.53
C LEU A 165 -9.35 2.76 -13.54
N ALA A 166 -8.88 1.55 -13.84
CA ALA A 166 -8.04 0.77 -12.93
C ALA A 166 -6.57 1.23 -12.96
N SER A 167 -6.06 1.61 -11.78
CA SER A 167 -4.66 1.97 -11.53
C SER A 167 -4.15 1.30 -10.25
N GLN A 168 -4.54 0.03 -10.05
CA GLN A 168 -4.04 -0.75 -8.93
C GLN A 168 -2.69 -1.35 -9.23
N VAL A 169 -1.83 -1.48 -8.23
CA VAL A 169 -0.47 -2.00 -8.43
C VAL A 169 -0.12 -2.99 -7.32
N LEU A 170 0.93 -3.78 -7.54
CA LEU A 170 1.35 -4.87 -6.66
C LEU A 170 2.63 -4.48 -5.93
N VAL A 171 2.70 -4.76 -4.62
CA VAL A 171 3.85 -4.44 -3.78
C VAL A 171 5.04 -5.39 -4.01
N PRO A 172 4.89 -6.73 -4.06
CA PRO A 172 6.04 -7.63 -4.25
C PRO A 172 6.85 -7.36 -5.53
N PRO A 173 6.24 -7.13 -6.72
CA PRO A 173 7.00 -6.76 -7.92
C PRO A 173 7.73 -5.41 -7.79
N ALA A 174 7.17 -4.46 -7.05
CA ALA A 174 7.85 -3.18 -6.80
C ALA A 174 9.06 -3.35 -5.87
N MET A 175 8.97 -4.25 -4.90
CA MET A 175 10.11 -4.61 -4.06
C MET A 175 11.19 -5.28 -4.90
N GLU A 176 10.83 -6.21 -5.79
CA GLU A 176 11.76 -6.87 -6.70
C GLU A 176 12.52 -5.84 -7.56
N ALA A 177 11.79 -4.90 -8.21
CA ALA A 177 12.40 -3.84 -9.00
C ALA A 177 13.39 -2.97 -8.19
N VAL A 178 13.06 -2.70 -6.92
CA VAL A 178 13.92 -1.93 -6.01
C VAL A 178 15.16 -2.74 -5.56
N ILE A 179 15.06 -4.05 -5.46
CA ILE A 179 16.19 -4.93 -5.14
C ILE A 179 17.14 -5.04 -6.34
N GLU A 180 16.60 -5.09 -7.56
CA GLU A 180 17.37 -5.23 -8.80
C GLU A 180 18.07 -3.94 -9.23
N ASP A 181 17.66 -2.79 -8.70
CA ASP A 181 18.34 -1.52 -8.93
C ASP A 181 19.71 -1.51 -8.25
N VAL A 182 20.77 -1.42 -9.06
CA VAL A 182 22.18 -1.40 -8.61
C VAL A 182 22.53 -0.19 -7.74
N GLU A 183 21.75 0.90 -7.80
CA GLU A 183 21.93 2.07 -6.95
C GLU A 183 21.25 1.90 -5.58
N SER A 184 20.33 0.93 -5.47
CA SER A 184 19.62 0.61 -4.25
C SER A 184 20.51 -0.15 -3.27
N LYS A 185 20.57 0.34 -2.02
CA LYS A 185 21.30 -0.31 -0.92
C LYS A 185 20.31 -0.67 0.17
N ILE A 186 19.76 -1.87 0.09
CA ILE A 186 18.77 -2.37 1.03
C ILE A 186 19.27 -3.69 1.59
N ASP A 187 19.35 -3.76 2.90
CA ASP A 187 19.76 -4.95 3.62
C ASP A 187 18.55 -5.74 4.11
N ALA A 188 17.42 -5.09 4.42
CA ALA A 188 16.18 -5.76 4.84
C ALA A 188 14.91 -4.97 4.45
N PHE A 189 13.77 -5.67 4.42
CA PHE A 189 12.46 -5.04 4.26
C PHE A 189 11.55 -5.22 5.47
N LEU A 190 10.77 -4.18 5.76
CA LEU A 190 9.53 -4.26 6.53
C LEU A 190 8.35 -4.32 5.54
N ALA A 191 7.76 -5.51 5.40
CA ALA A 191 6.64 -5.73 4.50
C ALA A 191 5.33 -5.15 5.08
N ALA A 192 4.46 -4.69 4.19
CA ALA A 192 3.21 -4.03 4.52
C ALA A 192 2.19 -5.01 5.13
N GLY A 193 1.99 -4.96 6.45
CA GLY A 193 1.12 -5.91 7.15
C GLY A 193 -0.32 -5.99 6.61
N HIS A 194 -0.91 -4.88 6.18
CA HIS A 194 -2.26 -4.89 5.59
C HIS A 194 -2.28 -5.54 4.19
N VAL A 195 -1.23 -5.40 3.38
CA VAL A 195 -1.13 -6.10 2.08
C VAL A 195 -1.07 -7.60 2.34
N CYS A 196 -0.22 -8.04 3.26
CA CYS A 196 -0.12 -9.45 3.64
C CYS A 196 -1.41 -9.98 4.31
N THR A 197 -2.23 -9.12 4.92
CA THR A 197 -3.54 -9.53 5.44
C THR A 197 -4.49 -9.96 4.31
N ILE A 198 -4.34 -9.38 3.12
CA ILE A 198 -5.13 -9.74 1.94
C ILE A 198 -4.47 -10.88 1.16
N MET A 199 -3.21 -10.69 0.76
CA MET A 199 -2.52 -11.62 -0.16
C MET A 199 -1.77 -12.75 0.53
N GLY A 200 -1.63 -12.70 1.86
CA GLY A 200 -0.80 -13.63 2.58
C GLY A 200 0.68 -13.33 2.40
N MET A 201 1.49 -14.37 2.47
CA MET A 201 2.95 -14.27 2.51
C MET A 201 3.64 -14.98 1.33
N ASP A 202 2.86 -15.65 0.47
CA ASP A 202 3.39 -16.56 -0.55
C ASP A 202 4.32 -15.87 -1.55
N GLU A 203 3.97 -14.68 -2.01
CA GLU A 203 4.78 -13.90 -2.97
C GLU A 203 6.12 -13.41 -2.39
N TYR A 204 6.28 -13.40 -1.07
CA TYR A 204 7.51 -12.94 -0.42
C TYR A 204 8.55 -14.05 -0.24
N TYR A 205 8.14 -15.33 -0.22
CA TYR A 205 9.10 -16.44 -0.07
C TYR A 205 10.12 -16.51 -1.21
N PRO A 206 9.73 -16.40 -2.50
CA PRO A 206 10.68 -16.36 -3.60
C PRO A 206 11.65 -15.18 -3.51
N LEU A 207 11.18 -14.00 -3.08
CA LEU A 207 12.04 -12.82 -2.93
C LEU A 207 13.17 -13.06 -1.92
N VAL A 208 12.84 -13.58 -0.74
CA VAL A 208 13.86 -13.94 0.26
C VAL A 208 14.80 -15.02 -0.27
N ALA A 209 14.25 -16.05 -0.93
CA ALA A 209 15.02 -17.17 -1.44
C ALA A 209 16.02 -16.77 -2.53
N ASN A 210 15.61 -15.89 -3.44
CA ASN A 210 16.39 -15.47 -4.61
C ASN A 210 17.42 -14.39 -4.24
N TYR A 211 17.01 -13.37 -3.49
CA TYR A 211 17.84 -12.19 -3.25
C TYR A 211 18.60 -12.23 -1.92
N LYS A 212 18.28 -13.18 -1.02
CA LYS A 212 18.90 -13.29 0.31
C LYS A 212 18.79 -12.00 1.13
N ILE A 213 17.65 -11.33 1.01
CA ILE A 213 17.29 -10.15 1.79
C ILE A 213 16.19 -10.56 2.78
N PRO A 214 16.39 -10.44 4.10
CA PRO A 214 15.34 -10.73 5.08
C PRO A 214 14.14 -9.79 4.90
N ILE A 215 12.94 -10.36 5.05
CA ILE A 215 11.68 -9.62 4.98
C ILE A 215 10.89 -9.90 6.26
N VAL A 216 10.48 -8.85 6.95
CA VAL A 216 9.68 -8.95 8.18
C VAL A 216 8.33 -8.29 7.94
N VAL A 217 7.26 -9.08 8.00
CA VAL A 217 5.89 -8.56 7.95
C VAL A 217 5.55 -7.95 9.31
N THR A 218 5.29 -6.65 9.34
CA THR A 218 5.00 -5.91 10.59
C THR A 218 3.72 -5.06 10.50
N GLY A 219 3.21 -4.70 11.68
CA GLY A 219 2.10 -3.78 11.85
C GLY A 219 2.50 -2.31 11.68
N PHE A 220 1.80 -1.44 12.42
CA PHE A 220 1.87 0.02 12.25
C PHE A 220 2.03 0.78 13.58
N GLU A 221 1.79 0.11 14.70
CA GLU A 221 1.95 0.72 16.01
C GLU A 221 3.43 0.74 16.40
N PRO A 222 3.86 1.64 17.31
CA PRO A 222 5.28 1.81 17.63
C PRO A 222 5.98 0.52 18.04
N VAL A 223 5.31 -0.30 18.87
CA VAL A 223 5.83 -1.59 19.32
C VAL A 223 5.97 -2.58 18.17
N ASP A 224 5.05 -2.58 17.20
CA ASP A 224 5.16 -3.45 16.02
C ASP A 224 6.35 -3.07 15.16
N LEU A 225 6.51 -1.77 14.90
CA LEU A 225 7.60 -1.25 14.09
C LEU A 225 8.95 -1.55 14.74
N LEU A 226 9.11 -1.26 16.03
CA LEU A 226 10.34 -1.55 16.77
C LEU A 226 10.66 -3.05 16.81
N GLN A 227 9.66 -3.90 17.07
CA GLN A 227 9.87 -5.34 17.04
C GLN A 227 10.22 -5.83 15.64
N GLY A 228 9.58 -5.30 14.59
CA GLY A 228 9.90 -5.62 13.20
C GLY A 228 11.33 -5.24 12.83
N ILE A 229 11.78 -4.04 13.24
CA ILE A 229 13.16 -3.57 13.05
C ILE A 229 14.13 -4.46 13.82
N LEU A 230 13.85 -4.79 15.08
CA LEU A 230 14.70 -5.67 15.87
C LEU A 230 14.87 -7.04 15.20
N LEU A 231 13.78 -7.64 14.72
CA LEU A 231 13.82 -8.93 14.03
C LEU A 231 14.66 -8.85 12.74
N ALA A 232 14.52 -7.77 11.97
CA ALA A 232 15.34 -7.55 10.78
C ALA A 232 16.83 -7.42 11.15
N VAL A 233 17.17 -6.58 12.12
CA VAL A 233 18.54 -6.39 12.62
C VAL A 233 19.15 -7.70 13.12
N GLN A 234 18.40 -8.49 13.90
CA GLN A 234 18.88 -9.77 14.41
C GLN A 234 19.22 -10.76 13.29
N GLN A 235 18.43 -10.79 12.21
CA GLN A 235 18.72 -11.62 11.04
C GLN A 235 19.99 -11.12 10.32
N LEU A 236 20.10 -9.81 10.11
CA LEU A 236 21.25 -9.18 9.47
C LEU A 236 22.57 -9.45 10.21
N GLU A 237 22.58 -9.28 11.53
CA GLU A 237 23.76 -9.54 12.38
C GLU A 237 24.17 -11.03 12.39
N LYS A 238 23.22 -11.95 12.15
CA LYS A 238 23.49 -13.38 12.03
C LYS A 238 23.85 -13.83 10.61
N GLY A 239 23.70 -12.96 9.61
CA GLY A 239 23.82 -13.34 8.20
C GLY A 239 22.71 -14.26 7.73
N GLU A 240 21.52 -14.15 8.34
CA GLU A 240 20.33 -14.94 7.99
C GLU A 240 19.38 -14.12 7.11
N SER A 241 18.63 -14.82 6.25
CA SER A 241 17.61 -14.21 5.40
C SER A 241 16.37 -15.09 5.40
N VAL A 242 15.41 -14.77 6.27
CA VAL A 242 14.14 -15.50 6.35
C VAL A 242 12.96 -14.54 6.28
N LEU A 243 11.85 -15.04 5.73
CA LEU A 243 10.57 -14.36 5.81
C LEU A 243 9.99 -14.59 7.21
N GLN A 244 9.72 -13.53 7.95
CA GLN A 244 9.20 -13.62 9.32
C GLN A 244 7.91 -12.82 9.48
N ASN A 245 6.91 -13.44 10.14
CA ASN A 245 5.62 -12.80 10.43
C ASN A 245 5.59 -12.26 11.87
N GLN A 246 5.96 -10.98 12.05
CA GLN A 246 5.77 -10.29 13.34
C GLN A 246 4.29 -9.97 13.57
N TYR A 247 3.53 -9.70 12.49
CA TYR A 247 2.14 -9.30 12.54
C TYR A 247 1.13 -10.48 12.54
N SER A 248 1.52 -11.61 13.13
CA SER A 248 0.79 -12.89 13.11
C SER A 248 -0.61 -12.86 13.72
N ARG A 249 -0.91 -11.85 14.53
CA ARG A 249 -2.26 -11.63 15.10
C ARG A 249 -3.28 -11.17 14.05
N VAL A 250 -2.82 -10.64 12.92
CA VAL A 250 -3.67 -10.17 11.80
C VAL A 250 -3.37 -10.95 10.53
N VAL A 251 -2.09 -11.17 10.22
CA VAL A 251 -1.65 -11.80 8.98
C VAL A 251 -1.58 -13.31 9.15
N LYS A 252 -2.41 -14.01 8.37
CA LYS A 252 -2.31 -15.46 8.16
C LYS A 252 -1.41 -15.75 6.95
N PRO A 253 -0.67 -16.87 6.93
CA PRO A 253 0.17 -17.24 5.79
C PRO A 253 -0.59 -17.22 4.45
N GLU A 254 -1.81 -17.74 4.44
CA GLU A 254 -2.69 -17.80 3.26
C GLU A 254 -3.40 -16.48 2.93
N GLY A 255 -3.30 -15.46 3.79
CA GLY A 255 -4.02 -14.19 3.64
C GLY A 255 -5.53 -14.33 3.81
N ASN A 256 -6.29 -13.69 2.91
CA ASN A 256 -7.75 -13.74 2.87
C ASN A 256 -8.23 -14.39 1.56
N PRO A 257 -8.52 -15.70 1.57
CA PRO A 257 -8.89 -16.44 0.36
C PRO A 257 -10.11 -15.85 -0.38
N LYS A 258 -11.12 -15.34 0.34
CA LYS A 258 -12.31 -14.73 -0.27
C LYS A 258 -11.99 -13.42 -0.98
N ALA A 259 -11.10 -12.62 -0.41
CA ALA A 259 -10.67 -11.38 -1.02
C ALA A 259 -9.83 -11.64 -2.28
N GLN A 260 -8.92 -12.62 -2.22
CA GLN A 260 -8.11 -13.05 -3.36
C GLN A 260 -8.97 -13.60 -4.51
N GLU A 261 -9.97 -14.45 -4.20
CA GLU A 261 -10.90 -14.97 -5.20
C GLU A 261 -11.63 -13.85 -5.94
N LEU A 262 -12.13 -12.85 -5.21
CA LEU A 262 -12.80 -11.70 -5.79
C LEU A 262 -11.85 -10.83 -6.64
N ILE A 263 -10.61 -10.61 -6.16
CA ILE A 263 -9.58 -9.92 -6.95
C ILE A 263 -9.32 -10.65 -8.26
N HIS A 264 -9.09 -11.97 -8.21
CA HIS A 264 -8.80 -12.77 -9.40
C HIS A 264 -9.99 -12.90 -10.36
N LYS A 265 -11.22 -12.81 -9.85
CA LYS A 265 -12.44 -12.76 -10.68
C LYS A 265 -12.49 -11.48 -11.54
N ILE A 266 -12.07 -10.35 -10.99
CA ILE A 266 -12.26 -9.03 -11.61
C ILE A 266 -11.00 -8.50 -12.31
N PHE A 267 -9.82 -8.76 -11.76
CA PHE A 267 -8.56 -8.19 -12.23
C PHE A 267 -7.65 -9.23 -12.89
N ARG A 268 -6.81 -8.75 -13.82
CA ARG A 268 -5.72 -9.51 -14.40
C ARG A 268 -4.40 -8.76 -14.17
N ILE A 269 -3.35 -9.49 -13.84
CA ILE A 269 -1.99 -8.97 -13.71
C ILE A 269 -1.47 -8.60 -15.11
N THR A 270 -0.85 -7.44 -15.20
CA THR A 270 -0.24 -6.93 -16.42
C THR A 270 0.87 -5.95 -16.06
N ASP A 271 1.79 -5.72 -17.00
CA ASP A 271 2.81 -4.69 -16.84
C ASP A 271 2.18 -3.31 -16.62
N ARG A 272 2.80 -2.54 -15.73
CA ARG A 272 2.35 -1.20 -15.35
C ARG A 272 3.55 -0.30 -15.12
N GLU A 273 3.47 0.91 -15.66
CA GLU A 273 4.38 1.99 -15.27
C GLU A 273 4.17 2.34 -13.79
N TRP A 274 5.24 2.77 -13.13
CA TRP A 274 5.23 3.41 -11.82
C TRP A 274 5.85 4.80 -11.99
N ARG A 275 5.21 5.81 -11.41
CA ARG A 275 5.69 7.21 -11.48
C ARG A 275 6.96 7.42 -10.67
#